data_AF-A0A2K3MDN1-F1
#
_entry.id   AF-A0A2K3MDN1-F1
#
_cell.length_a   1.000
_cell.length_b   1.000
_cell.length_c   1.000
_cell.angle_alpha   90.00
_cell.angle_beta   90.00
_cell.angle_gamma   90.00
#
_symmetry.space_group_name_H-M   'P 1'
#
loop_
_entity.id
_entity.type
_entity.pdbx_description
1 polymer ?
#
loop_
_entity_poly.entity_id
_entity_poly.type
_entity_poly.pdbx_seq_one_letter_code
_entity_poly.pdbx_strand_id
1 'polypeptide(L)' 'MVNYPYPSEFMMPLPGHPIKEVCRRIDEGPAGTSILDRIYEGANVYYNYTGEAKCFELDDDPHGLDGWNWQ' A
#
# COMPACT_ATOMS: atom_id res chain seq x y z
N MET A 1 -4.32 0.07 10.67
CA MET A 1 -5.46 1.00 10.81
C MET A 1 -6.57 0.69 9.81
N VAL A 2 -6.27 0.55 8.51
CA VAL A 2 -7.27 0.36 7.43
C VAL A 2 -7.49 -1.11 7.01
N ASN A 3 -7.55 -2.08 7.95
CA ASN A 3 -7.72 -3.51 7.61
C ASN A 3 -9.20 -3.93 7.57
N TYR A 4 -9.99 -3.30 6.71
CA TYR A 4 -11.43 -3.57 6.60
C TYR A 4 -11.73 -4.88 5.85
N PRO A 5 -12.86 -5.56 6.12
CA PRO A 5 -13.23 -6.80 5.43
C PRO A 5 -13.83 -6.58 4.02
N TYR A 6 -13.90 -5.33 3.56
CA TYR A 6 -14.45 -4.93 2.27
C TYR A 6 -13.57 -3.84 1.63
N PRO A 7 -13.66 -3.62 0.31
CA PRO A 7 -12.93 -2.55 -0.36
C PRO A 7 -13.27 -1.17 0.21
N SER A 8 -12.27 -0.32 0.36
CA SER A 8 -12.44 1.00 0.98
C SER A 8 -11.50 2.03 0.36
N GLU A 9 -11.91 3.29 0.36
CA GLU A 9 -11.15 4.42 -0.22
C GLU A 9 -10.95 5.55 0.80
N PHE A 10 -10.62 5.20 2.06
CA PHE A 10 -10.49 6.21 3.12
C PHE A 10 -9.17 6.99 3.04
N MET A 11 -8.03 6.28 3.06
CA MET A 11 -6.69 6.88 2.86
C MET A 11 -6.23 6.66 1.42
N MET A 12 -6.26 5.40 1.00
CA MET A 12 -5.95 4.95 -0.36
C MET A 12 -7.04 3.97 -0.81
N PRO A 13 -7.23 3.75 -2.13
CA PRO A 13 -8.07 2.69 -2.64
C PRO A 13 -7.47 1.33 -2.30
N LEU A 14 -8.14 0.57 -1.44
CA LEU A 14 -7.65 -0.71 -0.92
C LEU A 14 -8.68 -1.84 -1.12
N PRO A 15 -8.22 -3.08 -1.37
CA PRO A 15 -9.08 -4.25 -1.38
C PRO A 15 -9.59 -4.58 0.02
N GLY A 16 -10.60 -5.44 0.09
CA GLY A 16 -10.96 -6.09 1.35
C GLY A 16 -9.83 -6.95 1.89
N HIS A 17 -9.62 -6.92 3.20
CA HIS A 17 -8.53 -7.58 3.91
C HIS A 17 -7.13 -7.22 3.37
N PRO A 18 -6.76 -5.93 3.31
CA PRO A 18 -5.55 -5.49 2.62
C PRO A 18 -4.27 -6.08 3.23
N ILE A 19 -4.23 -6.36 4.54
CA ILE A 19 -3.06 -7.01 5.17
C ILE A 19 -2.86 -8.44 4.63
N LYS A 20 -3.95 -9.17 4.38
CA LYS A 20 -3.87 -10.50 3.80
C LYS A 20 -3.32 -10.43 2.38
N GLU A 21 -3.72 -9.42 1.61
CA GLU A 21 -3.24 -9.19 0.25
C GLU A 21 -1.75 -8.80 0.23
N VAL A 22 -1.30 -7.94 1.15
CA VAL A 22 0.13 -7.61 1.32
C VAL A 22 0.95 -8.87 1.58
N CYS A 23 0.55 -9.71 2.55
CA CYS A 23 1.24 -10.97 2.84
C CYS A 23 1.27 -11.89 1.62
N ARG A 24 0.14 -12.03 0.92
CA ARG A 24 0.05 -12.84 -0.29
C ARG A 24 1.06 -12.40 -1.36
N ARG A 25 1.16 -11.09 -1.62
CA ARG A 25 2.11 -10.52 -2.60
C ARG A 25 3.57 -10.76 -2.22
N ILE A 26 3.90 -10.63 -0.94
CA ILE A 26 5.25 -10.89 -0.42
C ILE A 26 5.64 -12.37 -0.55
N ASP A 27 4.69 -13.26 -0.28
CA ASP A 27 4.93 -14.71 -0.24
C ASP A 27 4.94 -15.34 -1.65
N GLU A 28 4.21 -14.76 -2.61
CA GLU A 28 4.14 -15.24 -4.00
C GLU A 28 5.41 -14.99 -4.83
N GLY A 29 6.36 -14.22 -4.30
CA GLY A 29 7.65 -14.00 -4.96
C GLY A 29 8.41 -15.32 -5.21
N PRO A 30 8.87 -15.59 -6.44
CA PRO A 30 9.67 -16.76 -6.79
C PRO A 30 10.86 -17.02 -5.85
N ALA A 31 11.37 -18.25 -5.88
CA ALA A 31 12.63 -18.58 -5.21
C ALA A 31 13.77 -17.75 -5.82
N GLY A 32 14.47 -16.99 -4.99
CA GLY A 32 15.52 -16.06 -5.43
C GLY A 32 15.08 -14.60 -5.61
N THR A 33 13.78 -14.29 -5.46
CA THR A 33 13.30 -12.90 -5.40
C THR A 33 13.95 -12.16 -4.23
N SER A 34 14.49 -10.98 -4.49
CA SER A 34 15.16 -10.20 -3.46
C SER A 34 14.17 -9.75 -2.38
N ILE A 35 14.69 -9.48 -1.18
CA ILE A 35 13.87 -8.96 -0.08
C ILE A 35 13.23 -7.62 -0.47
N LEU A 36 13.95 -6.78 -1.21
CA LEU A 36 13.45 -5.48 -1.66
C LEU A 36 12.31 -5.63 -2.67
N ASP A 37 12.39 -6.58 -3.60
CA ASP A 37 11.30 -6.83 -4.56
C ASP A 37 10.04 -7.33 -3.85
N ARG A 38 10.20 -8.19 -2.82
CA ARG A 38 9.07 -8.65 -2.00
C ARG A 38 8.42 -7.49 -1.25
N ILE A 39 9.23 -6.60 -0.65
CA ILE A 39 8.73 -5.40 0.03
C ILE A 39 8.04 -4.47 -0.96
N TYR A 40 8.59 -4.30 -2.16
CA TYR A 40 7.97 -3.53 -3.24
C TYR A 40 6.59 -4.06 -3.59
N GLU A 41 6.44 -5.37 -3.81
CA GLU A 41 5.15 -6.01 -4.10
C GLU A 41 4.14 -5.82 -2.97
N GLY A 42 4.59 -5.88 -1.71
CA GLY A 42 3.76 -5.57 -0.55
C GLY A 42 3.31 -4.10 -0.50
N ALA A 43 4.23 -3.16 -0.69
CA ALA A 43 3.94 -1.73 -0.72
C ALA A 43 3.01 -1.35 -1.89
N ASN A 44 3.12 -2.05 -3.01
CA ASN A 44 2.29 -1.85 -4.20
C ASN A 44 0.79 -2.02 -3.92
N VAL A 45 0.42 -2.88 -2.95
CA VAL A 45 -0.98 -3.04 -2.50
C VAL A 45 -1.52 -1.77 -1.85
N TYR A 46 -0.69 -0.97 -1.19
CA TYR A 46 -1.14 0.27 -0.55
C TYR A 46 -1.08 1.46 -1.50
N TYR A 47 0.01 1.59 -2.25
CA TYR A 47 0.27 2.77 -3.08
C TYR A 47 -0.31 2.70 -4.49
N ASN A 48 -0.54 1.50 -5.04
CA ASN A 48 -0.94 1.35 -6.44
C ASN A 48 -1.79 0.09 -6.69
N TYR A 49 -2.77 -0.15 -5.81
CA TYR A 49 -3.69 -1.29 -6.00
C TYR A 49 -4.50 -1.20 -7.29
N THR A 50 -4.87 0.02 -7.72
CA THR A 50 -5.64 0.26 -8.96
C THR A 50 -4.79 0.21 -10.23
N GLY A 51 -3.45 0.30 -10.11
CA GLY A 51 -2.53 0.35 -11.24
C GLY A 51 -2.42 1.73 -11.92
N GLU A 52 -2.99 2.78 -11.33
CA GLU A 52 -2.99 4.13 -11.90
C GLU A 52 -1.70 4.91 -11.58
N ALA A 53 -1.01 4.59 -10.48
CA ALA A 53 0.22 5.26 -10.09
C ALA A 53 1.40 4.74 -10.93
N LYS A 54 2.20 5.68 -11.45
CA LYS A 54 3.42 5.37 -12.23
C LYS A 54 4.64 5.16 -11.34
N CYS A 55 4.69 5.88 -10.22
CA CYS A 55 5.79 5.88 -9.24
C CYS A 55 5.21 6.04 -7.83
N PHE A 56 5.98 5.69 -6.80
CA PHE A 56 5.63 6.03 -5.41
C PHE A 56 6.16 7.42 -5.07
N GLU A 57 5.26 8.38 -4.89
CA GLU A 57 5.59 9.73 -4.42
C GLU A 57 5.59 9.72 -2.89
N LEU A 58 6.78 9.64 -2.29
CA LEU A 58 6.94 9.46 -0.84
C LEU A 58 6.84 10.77 -0.05
N ASP A 59 7.03 11.90 -0.73
CA ASP A 59 7.00 13.24 -0.14
C ASP A 59 5.62 13.92 -0.31
N ASP A 60 4.62 13.20 -0.83
CA ASP A 60 3.28 13.74 -1.03
C ASP A 60 2.47 13.76 0.27
N ASP A 61 1.70 14.84 0.49
CA ASP A 61 0.77 14.98 1.61
C ASP A 61 -0.67 15.20 1.10
N PRO A 62 -1.27 14.17 0.49
CA PRO A 62 -2.62 14.27 -0.07
C PRO A 62 -3.70 14.45 1.01
N HIS A 63 -3.34 14.31 2.29
CA HIS A 63 -4.27 14.35 3.42
C HIS A 63 -4.07 15.57 4.32
N GLY A 64 -3.13 16.46 4.02
CA GLY A 64 -2.89 17.69 4.78
C GLY A 64 -2.45 17.43 6.22
N LEU A 65 -1.63 16.39 6.43
CA LEU A 65 -1.08 16.00 7.73
C LEU A 65 -0.16 17.05 8.34
N ASP A 66 0.39 17.98 7.56
CA ASP A 66 1.05 19.19 8.08
C ASP A 66 0.12 20.00 9.00
N GLY A 67 -1.18 19.98 8.69
CA GLY A 67 -2.26 20.52 9.50
C GLY A 67 -2.46 19.81 10.86
N TRP A 68 -1.98 18.58 11.01
CA TRP A 68 -2.01 17.89 12.30
C TRP A 68 -0.74 18.14 13.10
N ASN A 69 0.41 18.29 12.41
CA ASN A 69 1.71 18.50 13.05
C ASN A 69 1.81 19.84 13.81
N TRP A 70 0.99 20.83 13.47
CA TRP A 70 0.95 22.10 14.21
C TRP A 70 0.17 22.04 15.53
N GLN A 71 -0.77 21.08 15.68
CA GLN A 71 -1.67 20.96 16.84
C GLN A 71 -0.96 20.37 18.05
#